data_AF-A0A7C9CCF2-F1
#
_entry.id   AF-A0A7C9CCF2-F1
#
_cell.length_a   1.000
_cell.length_b   1.000
_cell.length_c   1.000
_cell.angle_alpha   90.00
_cell.angle_beta   90.00
_cell.angle_gamma   90.00
#
_symmetry.space_group_name_H-M   'P 1'
#
loop_
_entity.id
_entity.type
_entity.pdbx_description
1 polymer ?
#
loop_
_entity_poly.entity_id
_entity_poly.type
_entity_poly.pdbx_seq_one_letter_code
_entity_poly.pdbx_strand_id
1 'polypeptide(L)'
;NPFDPQSLLRITFLSPFQSTNQDDQSLEAKQKETDKSNATVCDYSNGEWVWDANYPSGLYNEKCQFLDPGFQCHNNRRMNQTFRHWRWQPHGCDLPRFNRSE
;
A
#
# COMPACT_ATOMS: atom_id res chain seq x y z
N ASN A 1 -15.49 -4.85 7.37
CA ASN A 1 -14.29 -5.43 6.73
C ASN A 1 -13.11 -4.56 7.16
N PRO A 2 -11.98 -5.09 7.65
CA PRO A 2 -10.84 -4.27 8.09
C PRO A 2 -10.19 -3.39 7.00
N PHE A 3 -10.70 -3.44 5.77
CA PHE A 3 -10.31 -2.57 4.65
C PHE A 3 -11.52 -1.94 3.95
N ASP A 4 -12.52 -1.51 4.72
CA ASP A 4 -13.64 -0.68 4.23
C ASP A 4 -13.43 0.79 4.65
N PRO A 5 -13.30 1.74 3.71
CA PRO A 5 -13.05 3.16 4.01
C PRO A 5 -14.26 3.92 4.58
N GLN A 6 -15.41 3.27 4.84
CA GLN A 6 -16.62 3.92 5.35
C GLN A 6 -16.93 3.66 6.84
N SER A 7 -15.97 3.24 7.67
CA SER A 7 -16.18 3.07 9.13
C SER A 7 -15.17 3.77 10.03
N LEU A 8 -14.38 4.72 9.51
CA LEU A 8 -13.43 5.51 10.30
C LEU A 8 -13.99 6.85 10.77
N LEU A 9 -15.26 6.89 11.17
CA LEU A 9 -15.81 8.02 11.91
C LEU A 9 -16.48 7.49 13.16
N ARG A 10 -15.78 7.68 14.30
CA ARG A 10 -16.27 7.92 15.68
C ARG A 10 -15.27 7.39 16.70
N ILE A 11 -14.05 7.91 16.70
CA ILE A 11 -13.28 8.02 17.94
C ILE A 11 -13.28 9.51 18.30
N THR A 12 -14.28 9.94 19.05
CA THR A 12 -14.31 11.28 19.64
C THR A 12 -13.42 11.27 20.87
N PHE A 13 -12.19 11.75 20.73
CA PHE A 13 -11.36 12.12 21.86
C PHE A 13 -11.84 13.48 22.39
N LEU A 14 -12.42 13.49 23.60
CA LEU A 14 -12.66 14.72 24.35
C LEU A 14 -11.34 15.19 24.96
N SER A 15 -10.67 16.12 24.30
CA SER A 15 -9.66 16.98 24.91
C SER A 15 -9.67 18.35 24.23
N PRO A 16 -9.73 19.47 24.96
CA PRO A 16 -9.54 20.78 24.36
C PRO A 16 -8.04 20.97 24.15
N PHE A 17 -7.53 20.68 22.96
CA PHE A 17 -6.21 21.15 22.58
C PHE A 17 -6.35 22.55 22.00
N GLN A 18 -5.86 23.53 22.75
CA GLN A 18 -6.03 24.95 22.47
C GLN A 18 -5.02 25.36 21.38
N SER A 19 -5.52 25.69 20.19
CA SER A 19 -4.71 26.15 19.07
C SER A 19 -4.46 27.66 19.21
N THR A 20 -3.21 28.06 19.42
CA THR A 20 -2.76 29.45 19.21
C THR A 20 -2.30 29.59 17.77
N ASN A 21 -3.02 30.41 16.99
CA ASN A 21 -2.57 30.87 15.69
C ASN A 21 -1.37 31.81 15.86
N GLN A 22 -0.28 31.54 15.16
CA GLN A 22 0.76 32.53 14.91
C GLN A 22 1.08 32.48 13.41
N ASP A 23 0.68 33.54 12.72
CA ASP A 23 1.04 33.82 11.34
C ASP A 23 2.56 33.92 11.22
N ASP A 24 3.17 33.19 10.28
CA ASP A 24 4.46 33.58 9.72
C ASP A 24 4.40 33.53 8.20
N GLN A 25 4.45 34.74 7.65
CA GLN A 25 4.36 35.07 6.25
C GLN A 25 5.74 34.98 5.62
N SER A 26 5.79 34.37 4.43
CA SER A 26 6.82 34.51 3.39
C SER A 26 8.22 33.98 3.68
N LEU A 27 8.65 33.00 2.88
CA LEU A 27 9.90 33.04 2.12
C LEU A 27 9.74 32.06 0.94
N GLU A 28 9.54 32.62 -0.26
CA GLU A 28 9.72 31.89 -1.51
C GLU A 28 11.18 31.43 -1.61
N ALA A 29 11.41 30.13 -1.71
CA ALA A 29 12.63 29.58 -2.27
C ALA A 29 12.27 28.40 -3.17
N LYS A 30 12.06 28.75 -4.43
CA LYS A 30 11.99 27.86 -5.59
C LYS A 30 13.27 27.03 -5.67
N GLN A 31 13.25 25.79 -5.21
CA GLN A 31 14.29 24.80 -5.56
C GLN A 31 13.74 23.84 -6.60
N LYS A 32 13.89 24.26 -7.86
CA LYS A 32 13.90 23.36 -9.00
C LYS A 32 15.35 22.87 -9.13
N GLU A 33 15.68 21.77 -8.45
CA GLU A 33 16.92 21.04 -8.69
C GLU A 33 16.62 19.80 -9.53
N THR A 34 16.89 19.94 -10.83
CA THR A 34 17.31 18.84 -11.67
C THR A 34 18.78 18.56 -11.38
N ASP A 35 19.14 17.40 -10.84
CA ASP A 35 20.12 16.48 -11.46
C ASP A 35 20.57 15.31 -10.55
N LYS A 36 20.49 14.11 -11.14
CA LYS A 36 21.56 13.10 -11.18
C LYS A 36 21.90 12.30 -9.90
N SER A 37 21.22 11.14 -9.83
CA SER A 37 21.77 9.82 -9.47
C SER A 37 22.61 9.73 -8.18
N ASN A 38 21.96 9.90 -7.04
CA ASN A 38 22.15 8.90 -6.00
C ASN A 38 21.07 7.85 -6.26
N ALA A 39 21.44 6.61 -6.57
CA ALA A 39 20.49 5.51 -6.43
C ALA A 39 20.17 5.43 -4.93
N THR A 40 19.21 6.26 -4.50
CA THR A 40 18.62 6.17 -3.17
C THR A 40 18.14 4.74 -3.07
N VAL A 41 18.70 4.00 -2.10
CA VAL A 41 18.27 2.64 -1.79
C VAL A 41 16.74 2.64 -1.80
N CYS A 42 16.15 1.81 -2.66
CA CYS A 42 14.70 1.73 -2.81
C CYS A 42 14.10 1.31 -1.47
N ASP A 43 13.33 2.19 -0.85
CA ASP A 43 12.60 1.86 0.36
C ASP A 43 11.32 1.10 -0.02
N TYR A 44 11.42 -0.23 -0.05
CA TYR A 44 10.30 -1.11 -0.37
C TYR A 44 9.15 -1.05 0.65
N SER A 45 9.36 -0.47 1.83
CA SER A 45 8.33 -0.37 2.87
C SER A 45 7.44 0.88 2.72
N ASN A 46 7.88 1.86 1.93
CA ASN A 46 7.17 3.11 1.68
C ASN A 46 6.54 3.14 0.28
N GLY A 47 5.22 3.09 0.23
CA GLY A 47 4.47 2.95 -1.00
C GLY A 47 2.97 2.90 -0.78
N GLU A 48 2.25 2.47 -1.81
CA GLU A 48 0.81 2.34 -1.78
C GLU A 48 0.32 1.06 -2.45
N TRP A 49 -0.89 0.64 -2.08
CA TRP A 49 -1.60 -0.42 -2.77
C TRP A 49 -2.26 0.16 -4.02
N VAL A 50 -1.89 -0.36 -5.17
CA VAL A 50 -2.48 0.00 -6.46
C VAL A 50 -3.27 -1.17 -7.04
N TRP A 51 -4.42 -0.86 -7.63
CA TRP A 51 -5.22 -1.86 -8.34
C TRP A 51 -4.60 -2.15 -9.71
N ASP A 52 -4.33 -3.41 -9.99
CA ASP A 52 -3.80 -3.88 -11.27
C ASP A 52 -4.65 -5.04 -11.78
N ALA A 53 -5.48 -4.76 -12.79
CA ALA A 53 -6.37 -5.75 -13.41
C ALA A 53 -5.60 -6.86 -14.13
N ASN A 54 -4.36 -6.59 -14.54
CA ASN A 54 -3.48 -7.55 -15.20
C ASN A 54 -2.49 -8.19 -14.22
N TYR A 55 -2.64 -7.94 -12.91
CA TYR A 55 -1.77 -8.54 -11.92
C TYR A 55 -1.90 -10.06 -11.99
N PRO A 56 -0.79 -10.82 -11.98
CA PRO A 56 -0.86 -12.24 -12.32
C PRO A 56 -1.68 -12.99 -11.27
N SER A 57 -2.89 -13.39 -11.65
CA SER A 57 -3.81 -14.17 -10.81
C SER A 57 -3.22 -15.52 -10.40
N GLY A 58 -2.20 -15.99 -11.12
CA GLY A 58 -1.46 -17.22 -10.85
C GLY A 58 -0.43 -17.14 -9.72
N LEU A 59 -0.13 -15.96 -9.15
CA LEU A 59 0.79 -15.85 -8.00
C LEU A 59 0.21 -16.49 -6.74
N TYR A 60 -1.11 -16.44 -6.58
CA TYR A 60 -1.84 -17.07 -5.48
C TYR A 60 -2.69 -18.23 -6.00
N ASN A 61 -2.44 -19.42 -5.46
CA ASN A 61 -3.20 -20.62 -5.80
C ASN A 61 -3.44 -21.48 -4.55
N GLU A 62 -4.70 -21.79 -4.27
CA GLU A 62 -5.10 -22.62 -3.13
C GLU A 62 -4.80 -24.12 -3.35
N LYS A 63 -4.39 -24.53 -4.55
CA LYS A 63 -3.89 -25.88 -4.84
C LYS A 63 -2.48 -26.17 -4.29
N CYS A 64 -1.87 -25.21 -3.59
CA CYS A 64 -0.57 -25.41 -2.96
C CYS A 64 -0.71 -26.36 -1.76
N GLN A 65 -0.04 -27.52 -1.81
CA GLN A 65 -0.09 -28.55 -0.76
C GLN A 65 0.38 -28.07 0.62
N PHE A 66 1.18 -27.00 0.65
CA PHE A 66 1.72 -26.41 1.88
C PHE A 66 0.87 -25.24 2.41
N LEU A 67 -0.23 -24.90 1.73
CA LEU A 67 -1.10 -23.82 2.17
C LEU A 67 -1.98 -24.31 3.32
N ASP A 68 -1.79 -23.75 4.51
CA ASP A 68 -2.60 -24.12 5.66
C ASP A 68 -4.09 -23.89 5.39
N PRO A 69 -4.98 -24.77 5.90
CA PRO A 69 -6.42 -24.64 5.73
C PRO A 69 -6.99 -23.28 6.15
N GLY A 70 -6.38 -22.62 7.15
CA GLY A 70 -6.78 -21.29 7.59
C GLY A 70 -6.61 -20.19 6.53
N PHE A 71 -5.71 -20.39 5.56
CA PHE A 71 -5.43 -19.42 4.48
C PHE A 71 -6.14 -19.74 3.16
N GLN A 72 -6.95 -20.80 3.12
CA GLN A 72 -7.75 -21.18 1.94
C GLN A 72 -9.02 -20.32 1.87
N CYS A 73 -8.87 -19.08 1.40
CA CYS A 73 -9.94 -18.08 1.40
C CYS A 73 -11.21 -18.58 0.70
N HIS A 74 -11.07 -19.18 -0.48
CA HIS A 74 -12.19 -19.67 -1.26
C HIS A 74 -12.92 -20.82 -0.54
N ASN A 75 -12.16 -21.79 -0.03
CA ASN A 75 -12.72 -22.91 0.75
C ASN A 75 -13.38 -22.41 2.06
N ASN A 76 -12.85 -21.33 2.64
CA ASN A 76 -13.40 -20.66 3.82
C ASN A 76 -14.50 -19.63 3.48
N ARG A 77 -15.25 -19.86 2.40
CA ARG A 77 -16.45 -19.10 1.98
C ARG A 77 -16.20 -17.65 1.55
N ARG A 78 -14.95 -17.23 1.30
CA ARG A 78 -14.68 -15.91 0.70
C ARG A 78 -14.78 -16.00 -0.82
N MET A 79 -15.92 -15.58 -1.35
CA MET A 79 -16.19 -15.61 -2.80
C MET A 79 -15.56 -14.43 -3.55
N ASN A 80 -15.35 -13.29 -2.89
CA ASN A 80 -14.76 -12.13 -3.53
C ASN A 80 -13.27 -12.38 -3.79
N GLN A 81 -12.85 -12.34 -5.05
CA GLN A 81 -11.46 -12.57 -5.45
C GLN A 81 -10.72 -11.27 -5.80
N THR A 82 -11.38 -10.12 -5.60
CA THR A 82 -10.84 -8.79 -5.91
C THR A 82 -9.56 -8.47 -5.14
N PHE A 83 -9.39 -9.04 -3.94
CA PHE A 83 -8.19 -8.86 -3.13
C PHE A 83 -6.90 -9.31 -3.83
N ARG A 84 -6.98 -10.22 -4.82
CA ARG A 84 -5.82 -10.71 -5.58
C ARG A 84 -5.30 -9.76 -6.65
N HIS A 85 -6.00 -8.66 -6.92
CA HIS A 85 -5.62 -7.68 -7.95
C HIS A 85 -4.94 -6.44 -7.37
N TRP A 86 -4.70 -6.42 -6.06
CA TRP A 86 -3.92 -5.37 -5.42
C TRP A 86 -2.45 -5.73 -5.46
N ARG A 87 -1.62 -4.78 -5.90
CA ARG A 87 -0.16 -4.89 -5.85
C ARG A 87 0.41 -3.74 -5.04
N TRP A 88 1.52 -4.00 -4.37
CA TRP A 88 2.28 -2.97 -3.68
C TRP A 88 3.19 -2.23 -4.68
N GLN A 89 3.17 -0.89 -4.65
CA GLN A 89 4.02 -0.02 -5.47
C GLN A 89 4.80 0.94 -4.55
N PRO A 90 6.12 0.73 -4.36
CA PRO A 90 6.97 1.67 -3.66
C PRO A 90 7.08 3.00 -4.40
N HIS A 91 7.41 4.03 -3.65
CA HIS A 91 7.72 5.33 -4.22
C HIS A 91 9.16 5.35 -4.78
N GLY A 92 9.33 5.87 -5.99
CA GLY A 92 10.65 6.11 -6.59
C GLY A 92 11.34 4.88 -7.19
N CYS A 93 10.70 3.71 -7.20
CA CYS A 93 11.24 2.47 -7.77
C CYS A 93 10.12 1.44 -8.04
N ASP A 94 10.45 0.41 -8.84
CA ASP A 94 9.56 -0.72 -9.13
C ASP A 94 10.01 -2.00 -8.43
N LEU A 95 9.05 -2.85 -8.03
CA LEU A 95 9.36 -4.20 -7.58
C LEU A 95 9.72 -5.09 -8.76
N PRO A 96 10.80 -5.90 -8.67
CA PRO A 96 11.06 -6.93 -9.65
C PRO A 96 9.92 -7.94 -9.68
N ARG A 97 9.58 -8.44 -10.88
CA ARG A 97 8.54 -9.47 -11.01
C ARG A 97 9.05 -10.78 -10.42
N PHE A 98 8.21 -11.42 -9.62
CA PHE A 98 8.51 -12.73 -9.07
C PHE A 98 8.60 -13.77 -10.18
N ASN A 99 9.76 -14.41 -10.29
CA ASN A 99 9.99 -15.59 -11.11
C ASN A 99 10.34 -16.76 -10.19
N ARG A 100 9.64 -17.90 -10.35
CA ARG A 100 9.89 -19.12 -9.57
C ARG A 100 10.95 -20.02 -10.22
N SER A 101 11.13 -19.88 -11.53
CA SER A 101 12.09 -20.66 -12.31
C SER A 101 13.43 -19.96 -12.27
N GLU A 102 14.20 -20.24 -11.23
CA GLU A 102 15.62 -19.91 -11.13
C GLU A 102 16.40 -21.18 -10.76
#